data_AF-A0A399EYG1-F1
#
_entry.id   AF-A0A399EYG1-F1
#
_cell.length_a   1.000
_cell.length_b   1.000
_cell.length_c   1.000
_cell.angle_alpha   90.00
_cell.angle_beta   90.00
_cell.angle_gamma   90.00
#
_symmetry.space_group_name_H-M   'P 1'
#
loop_
_entity.id
_entity.type
_entity.pdbx_description
1 polymer ?
#
loop_
_entity_poly.entity_id
_entity_poly.type
_entity_poly.pdbx_seq_one_letter_code
_entity_poly.pdbx_strand_id
1 'polypeptide(L)'
;MRKALGLLFVLALALSACAPQIETGKGEMVFEAVSAGTDALISRTDPTYRPDVTAPFAAELAVFYSVRVTAPAGYSPFTIVQQPSNPREVRATYVARKVDAQGKVLGTVEMSWLVRERGQGMVSVFLTSRSDDPQVDVRALEAQALSHLTSRFRLLASGR
;
A
#
# COMPACT_ATOMS: atom_id res chain seq x y z
N MET A 1 8.52 44.87 25.81
CA MET A 1 9.05 43.89 24.83
C MET A 1 8.44 42.50 25.05
N ARG A 2 7.12 42.33 24.86
CA ARG A 2 6.38 41.07 25.16
C ARG A 2 5.58 40.51 23.98
N LYS A 3 5.74 41.05 22.77
CA LYS A 3 4.90 40.70 21.60
C LYS A 3 5.57 39.76 20.59
N ALA A 4 6.85 39.40 20.78
CA ALA A 4 7.58 38.58 19.81
C ALA A 4 7.43 37.06 20.04
N LEU A 5 7.06 36.60 21.25
CA LEU A 5 6.97 35.18 21.55
C LEU A 5 5.69 34.49 21.02
N GLY A 6 4.61 35.26 20.83
CA GLY A 6 3.33 34.70 20.37
C GLY A 6 3.33 34.32 18.87
N LEU A 7 4.17 34.98 18.06
CA LEU A 7 4.19 34.74 16.62
C LEU A 7 4.94 33.45 16.23
N LEU A 8 5.90 33.01 17.04
CA LEU A 8 6.66 31.79 16.80
C LEU A 8 5.86 30.52 17.12
N PHE A 9 4.87 30.60 18.02
CA PHE A 9 4.06 29.44 18.38
C PHE A 9 2.93 29.15 17.38
N VAL A 10 2.42 30.19 16.70
CA VAL A 10 1.41 30.04 15.65
C VAL A 10 2.03 29.46 14.36
N LEU A 11 3.31 29.75 14.09
CA LEU A 11 4.00 29.22 12.91
C LEU A 11 4.34 27.72 13.04
N ALA A 12 4.50 27.20 14.26
CA ALA A 12 4.77 25.78 14.50
C ALA A 12 3.54 24.89 14.31
N LEU A 13 2.31 25.44 14.44
CA LEU A 13 1.07 24.71 14.25
C LEU A 13 0.64 24.58 12.77
N ALA A 14 1.18 25.42 11.88
CA ALA A 14 0.85 25.37 10.45
C ALA A 14 1.64 24.29 9.67
N LEU A 15 2.73 23.75 10.23
CA LEU A 15 3.57 22.77 9.54
C LEU A 15 3.16 21.30 9.78
N SER A 16 2.15 21.04 10.63
CA SER A 16 1.70 19.67 10.92
C SER A 16 0.49 19.22 10.08
N ALA A 17 0.02 20.04 9.14
CA ALA A 17 -1.18 19.77 8.33
C ALA A 17 -0.94 18.98 7.03
N CYS A 18 0.31 18.64 6.69
CA CYS A 18 0.65 17.79 5.55
C CYS A 18 1.02 16.35 5.95
N ALA A 19 0.53 15.87 7.09
CA ALA A 19 0.57 14.43 7.36
C ALA A 19 -0.68 13.81 6.71
N PRO A 20 -0.54 12.82 5.80
CA PRO A 20 -1.69 12.12 5.25
C PRO A 20 -2.50 11.53 6.41
N GLN A 21 -3.77 11.94 6.50
CA GLN A 21 -4.71 11.51 7.52
C GLN A 21 -4.98 10.01 7.31
N ILE A 22 -4.32 9.17 8.11
CA ILE A 22 -4.67 7.75 8.19
C ILE A 22 -5.95 7.68 9.03
N GLU A 23 -7.11 7.68 8.39
CA GLU A 23 -8.33 7.27 9.06
C GLU A 23 -8.27 5.76 9.29
N THR A 24 -7.72 5.36 10.44
CA THR A 24 -7.64 3.99 10.97
C THR A 24 -9.02 3.41 11.31
N GLY A 25 -10.00 3.56 10.42
CA GLY A 25 -11.35 3.01 10.54
C GLY A 25 -11.72 2.00 9.47
N LYS A 26 -11.02 1.93 8.32
CA LYS A 26 -11.49 1.12 7.18
C LYS A 26 -10.42 0.56 6.22
N GLY A 27 -9.19 0.33 6.71
CA GLY A 27 -8.15 -0.38 5.93
C GLY A 27 -7.69 0.33 4.66
N GLU A 28 -7.98 1.63 4.53
CA GLU A 28 -7.56 2.47 3.42
C GLU A 28 -6.37 3.36 3.84
N MET A 29 -5.33 3.35 3.02
CA MET A 29 -4.22 4.29 3.07
C MET A 29 -4.32 5.21 1.87
N VAL A 30 -4.14 6.51 2.08
CA VAL A 30 -4.17 7.49 1.00
C VAL A 30 -2.84 8.22 0.94
N PHE A 31 -2.28 8.35 -0.26
CA PHE A 31 -1.00 8.98 -0.54
C PHE A 31 -1.17 10.06 -1.62
N GLU A 32 -0.45 11.16 -1.49
CA GLU A 32 -0.26 12.12 -2.58
C GLU A 32 0.89 11.63 -3.44
N ALA A 33 0.59 11.18 -4.66
CA ALA A 33 1.56 10.62 -5.57
C ALA A 33 2.17 11.71 -6.45
N VAL A 34 3.48 11.90 -6.32
CA VAL A 34 4.25 12.80 -7.17
C VAL A 34 4.77 12.00 -8.37
N SER A 35 4.41 12.41 -9.59
CA SER A 35 5.08 11.91 -10.80
C SER A 35 6.57 12.26 -10.70
N ALA A 36 7.43 11.24 -10.66
CA ALA A 36 8.86 11.40 -10.43
C ALA A 36 9.68 11.11 -11.70
N GLY A 37 10.84 11.76 -11.82
CA GLY A 37 11.82 11.46 -12.86
C GLY A 37 11.31 11.68 -14.29
N THR A 38 11.46 10.65 -15.13
CA THR A 38 11.14 10.70 -16.57
C THR A 38 9.67 11.03 -16.83
N ASP A 39 8.76 10.53 -16.02
CA ASP A 39 7.32 10.78 -16.17
C ASP A 39 6.97 12.27 -15.98
N ALA A 40 7.65 12.93 -15.04
CA ALA A 40 7.51 14.37 -14.84
C ALA A 40 8.04 15.17 -16.03
N LEU A 41 9.10 14.68 -16.69
CA LEU A 41 9.66 15.31 -17.89
C LEU A 41 8.72 15.11 -19.09
N ILE A 42 8.19 13.91 -19.29
CA ILE A 42 7.27 13.60 -20.38
C ILE A 42 5.96 14.37 -20.21
N SER A 43 5.39 14.45 -18.99
CA SER A 43 4.20 15.26 -18.71
C SER A 43 4.37 16.75 -19.04
N ARG A 44 5.60 17.29 -19.01
CA ARG A 44 5.87 18.69 -19.40
C ARG A 44 5.89 18.87 -20.91
N THR A 45 6.31 17.85 -21.66
CA THR A 45 6.45 17.91 -23.12
C THR A 45 5.22 17.38 -23.87
N ASP A 46 4.43 16.51 -23.24
CA ASP A 46 3.19 15.95 -23.77
C ASP A 46 2.07 16.04 -22.73
N PRO A 47 1.09 16.97 -22.90
CA PRO A 47 -0.03 17.14 -21.98
C PRO A 47 -1.04 15.99 -22.03
N THR A 48 -0.97 15.11 -23.03
CA THR A 48 -1.81 13.92 -23.15
C THR A 48 -1.25 12.73 -22.39
N TYR A 49 0.05 12.76 -22.05
CA TYR A 49 0.68 11.75 -21.22
C TYR A 49 0.04 11.71 -19.82
N ARG A 50 -0.28 10.49 -19.37
CA ARG A 50 -0.85 10.18 -18.05
C ARG A 50 0.01 9.08 -17.43
N PRO A 51 0.88 9.41 -16.46
CA PRO A 51 1.71 8.38 -15.82
C PRO A 51 0.83 7.41 -15.04
N ASP A 52 1.18 6.13 -15.09
CA ASP A 52 0.56 5.11 -14.22
C ASP A 52 1.16 5.23 -12.83
N VAL A 53 0.51 6.02 -11.99
CA VAL A 53 0.92 6.22 -10.59
C VAL A 53 0.63 5.01 -9.70
N THR A 54 -0.07 3.98 -10.19
CA THR A 54 -0.43 2.78 -9.41
C THR A 54 0.59 1.65 -9.56
N ALA A 55 1.28 1.58 -10.70
CA ALA A 55 2.25 0.53 -10.99
C ALA A 55 3.40 0.42 -9.96
N PRO A 56 4.01 1.53 -9.45
CA PRO A 56 5.07 1.43 -8.45
C PRO A 56 4.59 0.81 -7.12
N PHE A 57 3.37 1.14 -6.69
CA PHE A 57 2.77 0.56 -5.49
C PHE A 57 2.50 -0.94 -5.67
N ALA A 58 2.02 -1.34 -6.84
CA ALA A 58 1.80 -2.75 -7.18
C ALA A 58 3.12 -3.54 -7.23
N ALA A 59 4.20 -2.96 -7.75
CA ALA A 59 5.52 -3.57 -7.76
C ALA A 59 6.06 -3.80 -6.34
N GLU A 60 5.91 -2.82 -5.45
CA GLU A 60 6.34 -2.96 -4.05
C GLU A 60 5.53 -4.01 -3.29
N LEU A 61 4.22 -4.16 -3.59
CA LEU A 61 3.42 -5.28 -3.08
C LEU A 61 4.01 -6.63 -3.53
N ALA A 62 4.36 -6.77 -4.81
CA ALA A 62 4.93 -8.00 -5.34
C ALA A 62 6.26 -8.35 -4.65
N VAL A 63 7.13 -7.35 -4.45
CA VAL A 63 8.40 -7.52 -3.74
C VAL A 63 8.17 -7.95 -2.29
N PHE A 64 7.25 -7.28 -1.59
CA PHE A 64 6.95 -7.62 -0.20
C PHE A 64 6.46 -9.06 -0.05
N TYR A 65 5.46 -9.47 -0.83
CA TYR A 65 4.91 -10.83 -0.72
C TYR A 65 5.82 -11.93 -1.24
N SER A 66 6.78 -11.60 -2.11
CA SER A 66 7.73 -12.59 -2.65
C SER A 66 8.97 -12.77 -1.77
N VAL A 67 9.41 -11.72 -1.05
CA VAL A 67 10.75 -11.70 -0.42
C VAL A 67 10.73 -11.33 1.06
N ARG A 68 9.71 -10.61 1.54
CA ARG A 68 9.73 -9.98 2.87
C ARG A 68 8.70 -10.54 3.84
N VAL A 69 7.53 -10.92 3.35
CA VAL A 69 6.49 -11.51 4.20
C VAL A 69 6.92 -12.91 4.64
N THR A 70 6.59 -13.26 5.88
CA THR A 70 6.75 -14.63 6.38
C THR A 70 5.37 -15.25 6.45
N ALA A 71 5.17 -16.36 5.73
CA ALA A 71 3.91 -17.10 5.81
C ALA A 71 3.76 -17.74 7.20
N PRO A 72 2.52 -17.97 7.68
CA PRO A 72 2.30 -18.72 8.91
C PRO A 72 2.92 -20.11 8.85
N ALA A 73 3.25 -20.68 10.02
CA ALA A 73 3.86 -21.99 10.10
C ALA A 73 3.01 -23.06 9.41
N GLY A 74 3.64 -23.84 8.52
CA GLY A 74 2.97 -24.90 7.76
C GLY A 74 2.21 -24.44 6.52
N TYR A 75 2.21 -23.14 6.21
CA TYR A 75 1.68 -22.60 4.96
C TYR A 75 2.76 -22.49 3.89
N SER A 76 2.33 -22.58 2.63
CA SER A 76 3.16 -22.20 1.49
C SER A 76 3.56 -20.72 1.56
N PRO A 77 4.63 -20.32 0.86
CA PRO A 77 4.84 -18.91 0.53
C PRO A 77 3.59 -18.31 -0.12
N PHE A 78 3.43 -17.00 0.02
CA PHE A 78 2.35 -16.28 -0.64
C PHE A 78 2.56 -16.29 -2.16
N THR A 79 1.50 -16.59 -2.89
CA THR A 79 1.47 -16.60 -4.36
C THR A 79 0.38 -15.66 -4.86
N ILE A 80 0.62 -14.96 -5.97
CA ILE A 80 -0.39 -14.05 -6.55
C ILE A 80 -1.44 -14.84 -7.35
N VAL A 81 -2.72 -14.54 -7.15
CA VAL A 81 -3.85 -15.30 -7.74
C VAL A 81 -4.74 -14.45 -8.65
N GLN A 82 -4.66 -13.12 -8.62
CA GLN A 82 -5.52 -12.28 -9.46
C GLN A 82 -4.90 -10.92 -9.80
N GLN A 83 -5.04 -10.49 -11.07
CA GLN A 83 -4.72 -9.14 -11.57
C GLN A 83 -5.66 -8.73 -12.74
N PRO A 84 -6.88 -8.23 -12.50
CA PRO A 84 -7.44 -7.22 -13.37
C PRO A 84 -6.76 -5.89 -13.05
N SER A 85 -5.83 -5.47 -13.90
CA SER A 85 -5.26 -4.13 -13.88
C SER A 85 -5.95 -3.29 -14.95
N ASN A 86 -6.52 -2.15 -14.55
CA ASN A 86 -6.78 -1.04 -15.47
C ASN A 86 -5.83 0.11 -15.10
N PRO A 87 -5.59 1.10 -15.99
CA PRO A 87 -4.57 2.11 -15.77
C PRO A 87 -4.74 2.96 -14.50
N ARG A 88 -5.89 2.88 -13.83
CA ARG A 88 -6.23 3.63 -12.61
C ARG A 88 -6.45 2.73 -11.40
N GLU A 89 -6.39 1.42 -11.57
CA GLU A 89 -6.71 0.46 -10.53
C GLU A 89 -5.93 -0.84 -10.73
N VAL A 90 -5.17 -1.22 -9.72
CA VAL A 90 -4.53 -2.53 -9.63
C VAL A 90 -5.11 -3.29 -8.46
N ARG A 91 -5.67 -4.46 -8.75
CA ARG A 91 -6.07 -5.43 -7.74
C ARG A 91 -5.06 -6.57 -7.70
N ALA A 92 -4.52 -6.87 -6.52
CA ALA A 92 -3.56 -7.95 -6.33
C ALA A 92 -3.96 -8.79 -5.13
N THR A 93 -4.23 -10.08 -5.34
CA THR A 93 -4.55 -11.02 -4.26
C THR A 93 -3.42 -12.00 -4.07
N TYR A 94 -2.85 -12.02 -2.86
CA TYR A 94 -1.81 -12.95 -2.46
C TYR A 94 -2.38 -14.03 -1.56
N VAL A 95 -2.10 -15.28 -1.88
CA VAL A 95 -2.68 -16.45 -1.22
C VAL A 95 -1.57 -17.38 -0.73
N ALA A 96 -1.63 -17.76 0.54
CA ALA A 96 -0.84 -18.82 1.13
C ALA A 96 -1.76 -19.98 1.51
N ARG A 97 -1.35 -21.23 1.23
CA ARG A 97 -2.16 -22.43 1.50
C ARG A 97 -1.41 -23.42 2.36
N LYS A 98 -2.10 -24.03 3.30
CA LYS A 98 -1.67 -25.21 4.05
C LYS A 98 -2.32 -26.42 3.43
N VAL A 99 -1.52 -27.41 3.06
CA VAL A 99 -1.99 -28.66 2.44
C VAL A 99 -1.55 -29.86 3.28
N ASP A 100 -2.35 -30.93 3.26
CA ASP A 100 -1.94 -32.21 3.85
C ASP A 100 -1.01 -33.00 2.91
N ALA A 101 -0.58 -34.18 3.36
CA ALA A 101 0.29 -35.07 2.59
C ALA A 101 -0.35 -35.58 1.29
N GLN A 102 -1.67 -35.47 1.16
CA GLN A 102 -2.45 -35.88 0.00
C GLN A 102 -2.78 -34.69 -0.93
N GLY A 103 -2.31 -33.48 -0.59
CA GLY A 103 -2.52 -32.26 -1.36
C GLY A 103 -3.88 -31.59 -1.11
N LYS A 104 -4.66 -32.02 -0.11
CA LYS A 104 -5.91 -31.36 0.27
C LYS A 104 -5.60 -30.06 1.00
N VAL A 105 -6.28 -28.98 0.62
CA VAL A 105 -6.18 -27.69 1.32
C VAL A 105 -6.84 -27.80 2.69
N LEU A 106 -6.04 -27.61 3.73
CA LEU A 106 -6.46 -27.56 5.14
C LEU A 106 -6.73 -26.13 5.60
N GLY A 107 -6.09 -25.15 4.96
CA GLY A 107 -6.28 -23.75 5.25
C GLY A 107 -5.72 -22.86 4.15
N THR A 108 -6.26 -21.66 4.06
CA THR A 108 -6.02 -20.61 3.09
C THR A 108 -5.95 -19.29 3.83
N VAL A 109 -4.93 -18.51 3.52
CA VAL A 109 -4.81 -17.11 3.94
C VAL A 109 -4.77 -16.28 2.68
N GLU A 110 -5.61 -15.26 2.60
CA GLU A 110 -5.65 -14.35 1.48
C GLU A 110 -5.46 -12.91 1.93
N MET A 111 -4.60 -12.20 1.22
CA MET A 111 -4.31 -10.77 1.39
C MET A 111 -4.62 -10.09 0.06
N SER A 112 -5.78 -9.44 0.00
CA SER A 112 -6.27 -8.75 -1.19
C SER A 112 -5.99 -7.26 -1.09
N TRP A 113 -5.24 -6.75 -2.06
CA TRP A 113 -4.88 -5.35 -2.18
C TRP A 113 -5.60 -4.70 -3.35
N LEU A 114 -6.02 -3.46 -3.12
CA LEU A 114 -6.58 -2.59 -4.15
C LEU A 114 -5.81 -1.28 -4.13
N VAL A 115 -5.01 -1.03 -5.16
CA VAL A 115 -4.36 0.25 -5.42
C VAL A 115 -5.20 0.98 -6.44
N ARG A 116 -5.58 2.22 -6.17
CA ARG A 116 -6.44 3.01 -7.05
C ARG A 116 -5.96 4.45 -7.11
N GLU A 117 -5.79 4.97 -8.33
CA GLU A 117 -5.64 6.40 -8.56
C GLU A 117 -6.96 7.11 -8.24
N ARG A 118 -6.88 8.07 -7.33
CA ARG A 118 -7.88 9.10 -7.11
C ARG A 118 -7.54 10.29 -8.02
N GLY A 119 -8.57 11.01 -8.47
CA GLY A 119 -8.35 12.30 -9.13
C GLY A 119 -7.48 13.23 -8.26
N GLN A 120 -6.81 14.18 -8.90
CA GLN A 120 -5.91 15.15 -8.26
C GLN A 120 -4.55 14.56 -7.79
N GLY A 121 -4.06 13.49 -8.41
CA GLY A 121 -2.72 12.95 -8.12
C GLY A 121 -2.67 12.17 -6.79
N MET A 122 -3.80 11.69 -6.30
CA MET A 122 -3.88 10.93 -5.06
C MET A 122 -3.94 9.43 -5.37
N VAL A 123 -3.41 8.57 -4.50
CA VAL A 123 -3.49 7.11 -4.63
C VAL A 123 -4.06 6.54 -3.34
N SER A 124 -5.11 5.74 -3.48
CA SER A 124 -5.68 4.93 -2.41
C SER A 124 -5.13 3.52 -2.47
N VAL A 125 -4.82 2.95 -1.31
CA VAL A 125 -4.45 1.56 -1.16
C VAL A 125 -5.32 0.92 -0.08
N PHE A 126 -6.06 -0.12 -0.43
CA PHE A 126 -6.88 -0.88 0.50
C PHE A 126 -6.30 -2.27 0.71
N LEU A 127 -6.40 -2.75 1.95
CA LEU A 127 -6.13 -4.13 2.32
C LEU A 127 -7.41 -4.78 2.84
N THR A 128 -7.76 -5.92 2.24
CA THR A 128 -8.75 -6.86 2.76
C THR A 128 -8.08 -8.20 2.96
N SER A 129 -8.10 -8.72 4.17
CA SER A 129 -7.54 -10.02 4.49
C SER A 129 -8.62 -11.02 4.91
N ARG A 130 -8.36 -12.31 4.71
CA ARG A 130 -9.17 -13.39 5.28
C ARG A 130 -8.32 -14.63 5.52
N SER A 131 -8.73 -15.44 6.49
CA SER A 131 -8.31 -16.83 6.59
C SER A 131 -9.49 -17.72 6.93
N ASP A 132 -9.48 -18.93 6.39
CA ASP A 132 -10.41 -20.01 6.74
C ASP A 132 -9.87 -20.90 7.89
N ASP A 133 -8.63 -20.67 8.35
CA ASP A 133 -8.02 -21.36 9.48
C ASP A 133 -8.07 -20.47 10.73
N PRO A 134 -8.80 -20.87 11.79
CA PRO A 134 -8.93 -20.09 13.01
C PRO A 134 -7.62 -19.99 13.81
N GLN A 135 -6.61 -20.81 13.51
CA GLN A 135 -5.29 -20.75 14.15
C GLN A 135 -4.39 -19.66 13.57
N VAL A 136 -4.74 -19.10 12.41
CA VAL A 136 -3.96 -18.03 11.80
C VAL A 136 -4.40 -16.68 12.38
N ASP A 137 -3.46 -15.99 13.02
CA ASP A 137 -3.64 -14.59 13.37
C ASP A 137 -3.49 -13.70 12.12
N VAL A 138 -4.61 -13.49 11.43
CA VAL A 138 -4.68 -12.64 10.25
C VAL A 138 -4.33 -11.19 10.58
N ARG A 139 -4.64 -10.71 11.79
CA ARG A 139 -4.35 -9.32 12.20
C ARG A 139 -2.85 -9.10 12.37
N ALA A 140 -2.12 -10.09 12.85
CA ALA A 140 -0.65 -10.02 12.90
C ALA A 140 -0.04 -9.92 11.49
N LEU A 141 -0.57 -10.66 10.52
CA LEU A 141 -0.12 -10.58 9.12
C LEU A 141 -0.44 -9.23 8.48
N GLU A 142 -1.62 -8.67 8.75
CA GLU A 142 -1.98 -7.31 8.34
C GLU A 142 -1.02 -6.28 8.95
N ALA A 143 -0.75 -6.38 10.25
CA ALA A 143 0.14 -5.45 10.95
C ALA A 143 1.57 -5.49 10.38
N GLN A 144 2.10 -6.68 10.07
CA GLN A 144 3.39 -6.83 9.40
C GLN A 144 3.40 -6.14 8.04
N ALA A 145 2.35 -6.39 7.22
CA ALA A 145 2.25 -5.83 5.89
C ALA A 145 2.13 -4.31 5.92
N LEU A 146 1.24 -3.76 6.76
CA LEU A 146 1.04 -2.33 6.90
C LEU A 146 2.29 -1.63 7.43
N SER A 147 2.95 -2.18 8.45
CA SER A 147 4.18 -1.59 9.01
C SER A 147 5.26 -1.40 7.94
N HIS A 148 5.49 -2.40 7.09
CA HIS A 148 6.49 -2.33 6.04
C HIS A 148 6.02 -1.46 4.86
N LEU A 149 4.86 -1.78 4.30
CA LEU A 149 4.37 -1.19 3.06
C LEU A 149 4.00 0.27 3.21
N THR A 150 3.44 0.70 4.35
CA THR A 150 3.15 2.13 4.57
C THR A 150 4.43 2.98 4.46
N SER A 151 5.56 2.50 5.00
CA SER A 151 6.83 3.23 4.89
C SER A 151 7.31 3.30 3.43
N ARG A 152 7.19 2.20 2.69
CA ARG A 152 7.65 2.12 1.30
C ARG A 152 6.77 2.93 0.36
N PHE A 153 5.45 2.86 0.54
CA PHE A 153 4.48 3.67 -0.19
C PHE A 153 4.67 5.16 0.03
N ARG A 154 5.03 5.61 1.24
CA ARG A 154 5.38 7.02 1.46
C ARG A 154 6.61 7.46 0.65
N LEU A 155 7.62 6.61 0.53
CA LEU A 155 8.80 6.91 -0.28
C LEU A 155 8.43 7.04 -1.76
N LEU A 156 7.69 6.05 -2.29
CA LEU A 156 7.19 6.07 -3.66
C LEU A 156 6.33 7.31 -3.94
N ALA A 157 5.41 7.63 -3.02
CA ALA A 157 4.53 8.80 -3.12
C ALA A 157 5.34 10.12 -3.15
N SER A 158 6.43 10.20 -2.39
CA SER A 158 7.34 11.35 -2.39
C SER A 158 8.25 11.45 -3.62
N GLY A 159 8.18 10.48 -4.55
CA GLY A 159 9.04 10.40 -5.72
C GLY A 159 10.48 10.00 -5.42
N ARG A 160 10.71 9.23 -4.34
CA ARG A 160 12.03 8.78 -3.86
C ARG A 160 12.19 7.27 -3.90
#